data_AF-A0A0Z8K802-F1
#
_entry.id   AF-A0A0Z8K802-F1
#
_cell.length_a   1.000
_cell.length_b   1.000
_cell.length_c   1.000
_cell.angle_alpha   90.00
_cell.angle_beta   90.00
_cell.angle_gamma   90.00
#
_symmetry.space_group_name_H-M   'P 1'
#
loop_
_entity.id
_entity.type
_entity.pdbx_description
1 polymer ?
#
loop_
_entity_poly.entity_id
_entity_poly.type
_entity_poly.pdbx_seq_one_letter_code
_entity_poly.pdbx_strand_id
1 'polypeptide(L)'
;MTYIDEMMKELCPDGVEWKELGDLEVAKLSRGKVMSKQFLEENKGEFPVYSSQTANNGEIGKISSFDFDGEYITWTTDGANAGTVFYRQGKFSITNVCGLVDIQNDKLLTKFVYYYLTITTKKYVSSGMGNPKLMSNVMAKIKVPIPPLEIQQEIVQILDKFTEYVTELTAELTAELTLRQKQYNYFRDYLLNFNNDSSGGANNKVYTVQWKTLGEVLVKGRGTKVTAGQMKELHKDGAPIRIFAGGKTFADVDYGDIPEKDIHHEEAVIVKSRGIIDFEYYTKPFSFKNEFWSYSSDNEDVNLRYVYHYLNHNKSYFQHIASNMQMPQISSNDTEKYKIPLPDKTVQSRIVQVLDNFDTVCNDLSIGLPKEIELRQKQYEFFRDKLLTFTAEGVYTDSTVQYRQDLIRLLTWVFGPIRVELGAVCDVVRGNGLQKKDFVGSGIPCIHYGQIYTYYGLATDETKSFVSPQLAQKLKKAGYGDVVVATTSENDEDLCKSVVWLGKEQCCISGDSLVLTHEQSGKYLAYAMRTDDFHKQKEKLITGTKVRRVSPANLSRIQLILPPLDQQKHIASILDRFDTLTTDLSQGLPAEIEQRQKQYEYWRDQLLQF
;
A
#
# COMPACT_ATOMS: atom_id res chain seq x y z
N MET A 1 -16.13 -37.99 6.63
CA MET A 1 -16.54 -38.34 5.25
C MET A 1 -17.12 -37.08 4.66
N THR A 2 -16.68 -36.71 3.47
CA THR A 2 -17.24 -35.58 2.72
C THR A 2 -18.60 -35.98 2.15
N TYR A 3 -19.44 -35.00 1.80
CA TYR A 3 -20.72 -35.23 1.12
C TYR A 3 -20.55 -36.09 -0.17
N ILE A 4 -19.43 -35.93 -0.89
CA ILE A 4 -19.08 -36.75 -2.05
C ILE A 4 -18.78 -38.20 -1.65
N ASP A 5 -18.14 -38.46 -0.51
CA ASP A 5 -17.88 -39.83 -0.04
C ASP A 5 -19.17 -40.58 0.29
N GLU A 6 -20.20 -39.86 0.74
CA GLU A 6 -21.53 -40.42 1.01
C GLU A 6 -22.27 -40.72 -0.30
N MET A 7 -22.28 -39.78 -1.26
CA MET A 7 -22.84 -40.01 -2.60
C MET A 7 -22.16 -41.16 -3.34
N MET A 8 -20.84 -41.29 -3.25
CA MET A 8 -20.07 -42.38 -3.85
C MET A 8 -20.46 -43.74 -3.27
N LYS A 9 -20.75 -43.82 -1.96
CA LYS A 9 -21.19 -45.07 -1.32
C LYS A 9 -22.62 -45.45 -1.71
N GLU A 10 -23.49 -44.46 -1.90
CA GLU A 10 -24.90 -44.67 -2.25
C GLU A 10 -25.08 -45.01 -3.73
N LEU A 11 -24.43 -44.26 -4.62
CA LEU A 11 -24.64 -44.35 -6.07
C LEU A 11 -23.62 -45.26 -6.77
N CYS A 12 -22.50 -45.61 -6.13
CA CYS A 12 -21.47 -46.49 -6.68
C CYS A 12 -21.02 -47.57 -5.67
N PRO A 13 -21.93 -48.38 -5.11
CA PRO A 13 -21.58 -49.38 -4.10
C PRO A 13 -20.57 -50.43 -4.60
N ASP A 14 -20.56 -50.71 -5.91
CA ASP A 14 -19.65 -51.66 -6.57
C ASP A 14 -18.41 -50.98 -7.21
N GLY A 15 -18.21 -49.68 -6.97
CA GLY A 15 -17.12 -48.89 -7.55
C GLY A 15 -17.50 -48.16 -8.84
N VAL A 16 -16.51 -47.50 -9.47
CA VAL A 16 -16.68 -46.66 -10.66
C VAL A 16 -16.07 -47.34 -11.88
N GLU A 17 -16.73 -47.25 -13.03
CA GLU A 17 -16.21 -47.73 -14.31
C GLU A 17 -15.00 -46.91 -14.77
N TRP A 18 -14.02 -47.57 -15.39
CA TRP A 18 -12.82 -46.94 -15.94
C TRP A 18 -12.65 -47.32 -17.42
N LYS A 19 -12.54 -46.33 -18.30
CA LYS A 19 -12.25 -46.53 -19.73
C LYS A 19 -11.01 -45.79 -20.18
N GLU A 20 -10.37 -46.21 -21.27
CA GLU A 20 -9.24 -45.49 -21.84
C GLU A 20 -9.75 -44.24 -22.56
N LEU A 21 -9.06 -43.11 -22.40
CA LEU A 21 -9.49 -41.84 -23.00
C LEU A 21 -9.61 -41.91 -24.53
N GLY A 22 -8.80 -42.74 -25.17
CA GLY A 22 -8.80 -42.94 -26.62
C GLY A 22 -9.85 -43.92 -27.14
N ASP A 23 -10.66 -44.52 -26.27
CA ASP A 23 -11.79 -45.33 -26.71
C ASP A 23 -12.77 -44.45 -27.50
N LEU A 24 -13.27 -44.96 -28.64
CA LEU A 24 -14.18 -44.21 -29.53
C LEU A 24 -15.49 -43.80 -28.85
N GLU A 25 -15.90 -44.54 -27.82
CA GLU A 25 -17.07 -44.23 -26.99
C GLU A 25 -16.76 -43.21 -25.87
N VAL A 26 -15.50 -42.79 -25.70
CA VAL A 26 -15.06 -41.87 -24.64
C VAL A 26 -14.69 -40.52 -25.24
N ALA A 27 -13.64 -40.47 -26.07
CA ALA A 27 -13.18 -39.22 -26.66
C ALA A 27 -12.45 -39.42 -27.99
N LYS A 28 -12.50 -38.37 -28.82
CA LYS A 28 -11.71 -38.25 -30.04
C LYS A 28 -10.53 -37.33 -29.77
N LEU A 29 -9.32 -37.84 -29.97
CA LEU A 29 -8.08 -37.07 -29.82
C LEU A 29 -7.57 -36.59 -31.19
N SER A 30 -7.10 -35.35 -31.24
CA SER A 30 -6.50 -34.77 -32.44
C SER A 30 -5.35 -33.80 -32.08
N ARG A 31 -4.70 -33.23 -33.10
CA ARG A 31 -3.65 -32.21 -32.97
C ARG A 31 -3.93 -31.06 -33.92
N GLY A 32 -3.39 -29.90 -33.59
CA GLY A 32 -3.51 -28.70 -34.42
C GLY A 32 -2.58 -28.68 -35.63
N LYS A 33 -2.56 -27.55 -36.32
CA LYS A 33 -1.77 -27.32 -37.54
C LYS A 33 -0.51 -26.51 -37.23
N VAL A 34 0.51 -26.59 -38.09
CA VAL A 34 1.68 -25.71 -37.94
C VAL A 34 1.25 -24.28 -38.28
N MET A 35 1.43 -23.35 -37.35
CA MET A 35 1.12 -21.93 -37.55
C MET A 35 2.38 -21.10 -37.22
N SER A 36 2.89 -20.36 -38.20
CA SER A 36 4.07 -19.50 -38.05
C SER A 36 3.68 -18.14 -37.45
N LYS A 37 4.66 -17.40 -36.91
CA LYS A 37 4.43 -16.01 -36.45
C LYS A 37 3.90 -15.11 -37.58
N GLN A 38 4.48 -15.25 -38.78
CA GLN A 38 4.04 -14.52 -39.97
C GLN A 38 2.57 -14.83 -40.30
N PHE A 39 2.15 -16.10 -40.22
CA PHE A 39 0.76 -16.49 -40.47
C PHE A 39 -0.20 -15.80 -39.49
N LEU A 40 0.15 -15.72 -38.20
CA LEU A 40 -0.66 -15.02 -37.20
C LEU A 40 -0.77 -13.52 -37.48
N GLU A 41 0.31 -12.90 -37.97
CA GLU A 41 0.31 -11.47 -38.33
C GLU A 41 -0.51 -11.17 -39.57
N GLU A 42 -0.43 -12.03 -40.59
CA GLU A 42 -1.17 -11.89 -41.85
C GLU A 42 -2.68 -12.18 -41.70
N ASN A 43 -3.06 -13.01 -40.73
CA ASN A 43 -4.44 -13.45 -40.54
C ASN A 43 -5.08 -12.89 -39.27
N LYS A 44 -4.61 -11.77 -38.73
CA LYS A 44 -5.12 -11.18 -37.48
C LYS A 44 -6.65 -11.11 -37.44
N GLY A 45 -7.19 -11.46 -36.29
CA GLY A 45 -8.63 -11.38 -36.01
C GLY A 45 -8.95 -11.61 -34.55
N GLU A 46 -10.15 -12.12 -34.27
CA GLU A 46 -10.70 -12.18 -32.92
C GLU A 46 -10.57 -13.57 -32.27
N PHE A 47 -10.35 -14.63 -33.05
CA PHE A 47 -10.34 -16.00 -32.53
C PHE A 47 -8.95 -16.41 -32.02
N PRO A 48 -8.82 -16.90 -30.78
CA PRO A 48 -7.53 -17.23 -30.19
C PRO A 48 -6.89 -18.47 -30.83
N VAL A 49 -5.56 -18.43 -30.90
CA VAL A 49 -4.71 -19.56 -31.28
C VAL A 49 -3.90 -20.00 -30.07
N TYR A 50 -4.02 -21.27 -29.70
CA TYR A 50 -3.32 -21.85 -28.56
C TYR A 50 -2.15 -22.75 -28.97
N SER A 51 -1.05 -22.69 -28.23
CA SER A 51 0.17 -23.48 -28.47
C SER A 51 0.73 -24.07 -27.16
N SER A 52 1.91 -24.70 -27.21
CA SER A 52 2.51 -25.41 -26.07
C SER A 52 3.05 -24.49 -24.95
N GLN A 53 2.92 -23.17 -25.08
CA GLN A 53 3.25 -22.25 -24.00
C GLN A 53 2.20 -22.32 -22.88
N THR A 54 2.58 -21.97 -21.66
CA THR A 54 1.65 -21.96 -20.51
C THR A 54 1.34 -20.56 -20.01
N ALA A 55 2.10 -19.55 -20.43
CA ALA A 55 1.75 -18.15 -20.21
C ALA A 55 0.46 -17.78 -20.96
N ASN A 56 -0.33 -16.86 -20.40
CA ASN A 56 -1.61 -16.40 -20.96
C ASN A 56 -2.55 -17.55 -21.35
N ASN A 57 -2.65 -18.59 -20.49
CA ASN A 57 -3.43 -19.80 -20.77
C ASN A 57 -3.09 -20.45 -22.14
N GLY A 58 -1.85 -20.32 -22.60
CA GLY A 58 -1.37 -20.89 -23.86
C GLY A 58 -1.69 -20.11 -25.13
N GLU A 59 -2.30 -18.93 -25.03
CA GLU A 59 -2.64 -18.10 -26.20
C GLU A 59 -1.39 -17.46 -26.80
N ILE A 60 -1.16 -17.65 -28.11
CA ILE A 60 0.00 -17.09 -28.83
C ILE A 60 -0.37 -15.94 -29.77
N GLY A 61 -1.66 -15.70 -29.98
CA GLY A 61 -2.18 -14.68 -30.88
C GLY A 61 -3.62 -14.98 -31.25
N LYS A 62 -4.19 -14.14 -32.13
CA LYS A 62 -5.57 -14.28 -32.60
C LYS A 62 -5.64 -14.15 -34.11
N ILE A 63 -6.52 -14.93 -34.73
CA ILE A 63 -6.73 -14.95 -36.18
C ILE A 63 -8.22 -14.76 -36.54
N SER A 64 -8.50 -14.46 -37.81
CA SER A 64 -9.85 -14.18 -38.31
C SER A 64 -10.69 -15.42 -38.60
N SER A 65 -10.09 -16.61 -38.62
CA SER A 65 -10.75 -17.90 -38.79
C SER A 65 -10.57 -18.80 -37.56
N PHE A 66 -11.27 -19.94 -37.51
CA PHE A 66 -11.15 -20.89 -36.41
C PHE A 66 -11.26 -22.32 -36.94
N ASP A 67 -10.61 -23.26 -36.25
CA ASP A 67 -10.66 -24.69 -36.58
C ASP A 67 -11.68 -25.45 -35.71
N PHE A 68 -11.99 -24.94 -34.51
CA PHE A 68 -12.85 -25.60 -33.53
C PHE A 68 -13.89 -24.62 -32.97
N ASP A 69 -15.10 -25.10 -32.74
CA ASP A 69 -16.19 -24.39 -32.05
C ASP A 69 -16.91 -25.37 -31.13
N GLY A 70 -17.02 -25.04 -29.84
CA GLY A 70 -17.60 -25.93 -28.84
C GLY A 70 -16.78 -26.02 -27.55
N GLU A 71 -16.97 -27.11 -26.80
CA GLU A 71 -16.34 -27.37 -25.52
C GLU A 71 -15.31 -28.49 -25.67
N TYR A 72 -14.04 -28.20 -25.37
CA TYR A 72 -12.94 -29.14 -25.59
C TYR A 72 -11.90 -29.05 -24.48
N ILE A 73 -11.05 -30.08 -24.40
CA ILE A 73 -9.86 -30.06 -23.55
C ILE A 73 -8.64 -30.02 -24.46
N THR A 74 -7.69 -29.14 -24.17
CA THR A 74 -6.41 -29.07 -24.90
C THR A 74 -5.25 -29.40 -23.98
N TRP A 75 -4.15 -29.92 -24.51
CA TRP A 75 -2.93 -30.14 -23.73
C TRP A 75 -1.67 -29.79 -24.50
N THR A 76 -0.60 -29.44 -23.78
CA THR A 76 0.71 -29.17 -24.34
C THR A 76 1.45 -30.49 -24.65
N THR A 77 1.87 -30.71 -25.90
CA THR A 77 2.50 -31.99 -26.27
C THR A 77 3.99 -32.05 -25.99
N ASP A 78 4.65 -30.90 -25.88
CA ASP A 78 6.11 -30.74 -25.84
C ASP A 78 6.51 -29.49 -25.06
N GLY A 79 7.74 -29.51 -24.51
CA GLY A 79 8.31 -28.39 -23.75
C GLY A 79 8.49 -28.72 -22.27
N ALA A 80 9.15 -27.82 -21.54
CA ALA A 80 9.36 -27.97 -20.09
C ALA A 80 8.04 -28.14 -19.30
N ASN A 81 6.93 -27.64 -19.87
CA ASN A 81 5.58 -27.75 -19.32
C ASN A 81 4.70 -28.72 -20.12
N ALA A 82 5.27 -29.74 -20.77
CA ALA A 82 4.48 -30.76 -21.46
C ALA A 82 3.50 -31.44 -20.49
N GLY A 83 2.30 -31.75 -20.99
CA GLY A 83 1.22 -32.35 -20.20
C GLY A 83 0.36 -31.36 -19.41
N THR A 84 0.59 -30.05 -19.53
CA THR A 84 -0.35 -29.05 -19.01
C THR A 84 -1.66 -29.11 -19.80
N VAL A 85 -2.78 -29.10 -19.09
CA VAL A 85 -4.14 -29.26 -19.64
C VAL A 85 -4.91 -27.96 -19.50
N PHE A 86 -5.73 -27.61 -20.49
CA PHE A 86 -6.59 -26.44 -20.47
C PHE A 86 -8.01 -26.79 -20.93
N TYR A 87 -9.00 -26.27 -20.21
CA TYR A 87 -10.39 -26.27 -20.65
C TYR A 87 -10.62 -25.14 -21.68
N ARG A 88 -11.33 -25.43 -22.77
CA ARG A 88 -11.62 -24.49 -23.86
C ARG A 88 -13.11 -24.47 -24.18
N GLN A 89 -13.63 -23.29 -24.42
CA GLN A 89 -15.02 -23.09 -24.83
C GLN A 89 -15.11 -22.03 -25.93
N GLY A 90 -15.93 -22.29 -26.94
CA GLY A 90 -16.16 -21.39 -28.07
C GLY A 90 -15.21 -21.63 -29.23
N LYS A 91 -14.99 -20.58 -30.04
CA LYS A 91 -14.25 -20.64 -31.30
C LYS A 91 -12.76 -20.41 -31.10
N PHE A 92 -11.91 -21.35 -31.53
CA PHE A 92 -10.46 -21.21 -31.44
C PHE A 92 -9.73 -22.11 -32.44
N SER A 93 -8.41 -21.94 -32.52
CA SER A 93 -7.51 -22.86 -33.22
C SER A 93 -6.36 -23.30 -32.30
N ILE A 94 -5.74 -24.43 -32.61
CA ILE A 94 -4.56 -24.93 -31.91
C ILE A 94 -3.43 -25.17 -32.88
N THR A 95 -2.19 -25.00 -32.40
CA THR A 95 -1.01 -25.36 -33.17
C THR A 95 -0.73 -26.85 -33.10
N ASN A 96 0.19 -27.34 -33.94
CA ASN A 96 0.62 -28.73 -33.95
C ASN A 96 1.21 -29.19 -32.61
N VAL A 97 1.77 -28.29 -31.80
CA VAL A 97 2.33 -28.59 -30.47
C VAL A 97 1.28 -28.61 -29.34
N CYS A 98 0.01 -28.52 -29.73
CA CYS A 98 -1.15 -28.75 -28.86
C CYS A 98 -1.94 -29.96 -29.34
N GLY A 99 -2.40 -30.76 -28.37
CA GLY A 99 -3.41 -31.77 -28.58
C GLY A 99 -4.80 -31.27 -28.19
N LEU A 100 -5.84 -31.89 -28.75
CA LEU A 100 -7.24 -31.65 -28.43
C LEU A 100 -7.94 -32.96 -28.12
N VAL A 101 -8.78 -32.94 -27.10
CA VAL A 101 -9.67 -34.03 -26.66
C VAL A 101 -11.10 -33.53 -26.79
N ASP A 102 -11.87 -34.25 -27.58
CA ASP A 102 -13.29 -34.01 -27.85
C ASP A 102 -14.09 -35.15 -27.24
N ILE A 103 -14.82 -34.89 -26.16
CA ILE A 103 -15.55 -35.92 -25.40
C ILE A 103 -16.78 -36.35 -26.20
N GLN A 104 -16.90 -37.66 -26.46
CA GLN A 104 -17.98 -38.25 -27.25
C GLN A 104 -19.00 -39.02 -26.39
N ASN A 105 -18.81 -39.04 -25.08
CA ASN A 105 -19.62 -39.79 -24.13
C ASN A 105 -20.60 -38.87 -23.39
N ASP A 106 -21.89 -39.12 -23.52
CA ASP A 106 -22.96 -38.35 -22.86
C ASP A 106 -23.01 -38.56 -21.34
N LYS A 107 -22.36 -39.59 -20.80
CA LYS A 107 -22.18 -39.83 -19.36
C LYS A 107 -20.97 -39.12 -18.78
N LEU A 108 -20.19 -38.36 -19.56
CA LEU A 108 -19.03 -37.62 -19.08
C LEU A 108 -19.20 -36.12 -19.29
N LEU A 109 -18.99 -35.36 -18.22
CA LEU A 109 -18.83 -33.92 -18.32
C LEU A 109 -17.41 -33.57 -18.76
N THR A 110 -17.26 -32.82 -19.85
CA THR A 110 -15.95 -32.34 -20.35
C THR A 110 -15.13 -31.69 -19.24
N LYS A 111 -15.77 -30.88 -18.41
CA LYS A 111 -15.14 -30.16 -17.29
C LYS A 111 -14.66 -31.09 -16.17
N PHE A 112 -15.39 -32.17 -15.89
CA PHE A 112 -14.95 -33.21 -14.94
C PHE A 112 -13.68 -33.90 -15.47
N VAL A 113 -13.70 -34.31 -16.74
CA VAL A 113 -12.53 -34.93 -17.39
C VAL A 113 -11.34 -33.97 -17.40
N TYR A 114 -11.55 -32.67 -17.65
CA TYR A 114 -10.52 -31.65 -17.56
C TYR A 114 -9.85 -31.60 -16.17
N TYR A 115 -10.64 -31.53 -15.09
CA TYR A 115 -10.11 -31.49 -13.73
C TYR A 115 -9.33 -32.77 -13.39
N TYR A 116 -9.86 -33.93 -13.77
CA TYR A 116 -9.19 -35.22 -13.57
C TYR A 116 -7.86 -35.29 -14.35
N LEU A 117 -7.84 -34.84 -15.60
CA LEU A 117 -6.62 -34.85 -16.42
C LEU A 117 -5.56 -33.89 -15.86
N THR A 118 -5.94 -32.74 -15.31
CA THR A 118 -5.01 -31.75 -14.75
C THR A 118 -4.08 -32.34 -13.67
N ILE A 119 -4.58 -33.27 -12.86
CA ILE A 119 -3.78 -33.95 -11.82
C ILE A 119 -3.11 -35.24 -12.31
N THR A 120 -3.54 -35.77 -13.45
CA THR A 120 -3.16 -37.11 -13.92
C THR A 120 -2.10 -37.08 -15.01
N THR A 121 -2.20 -36.16 -15.98
CA THR A 121 -1.35 -36.11 -17.18
C THR A 121 0.13 -36.00 -16.85
N LYS A 122 0.51 -35.27 -15.78
CA LYS A 122 1.90 -35.11 -15.36
C LYS A 122 2.62 -36.45 -15.11
N LYS A 123 1.90 -37.48 -14.68
CA LYS A 123 2.45 -38.83 -14.44
C LYS A 123 2.84 -39.57 -15.74
N TYR A 124 2.31 -39.13 -16.87
CA TYR A 124 2.49 -39.74 -18.19
C TYR A 124 3.46 -38.94 -19.08
N VAL A 125 4.02 -37.84 -18.56
CA VAL A 125 5.01 -37.05 -19.28
C VAL A 125 6.35 -37.79 -19.28
N SER A 126 6.86 -38.06 -20.47
CA SER A 126 8.22 -38.57 -20.63
C SER A 126 9.23 -37.47 -20.26
N SER A 127 9.99 -37.68 -19.18
CA SER A 127 10.84 -36.67 -18.52
C SER A 127 12.34 -37.04 -18.47
N GLY A 128 12.83 -37.81 -19.45
CA GLY A 128 14.25 -38.18 -19.56
C GLY A 128 15.19 -37.01 -19.93
N MET A 129 16.44 -37.30 -20.27
CA MET A 129 17.53 -36.33 -20.58
C MET A 129 17.28 -35.40 -21.80
N GLY A 130 16.06 -35.35 -22.35
CA GLY A 130 15.66 -34.54 -23.51
C GLY A 130 14.41 -33.70 -23.25
N ASN A 131 13.91 -33.00 -24.28
CA ASN A 131 12.71 -32.15 -24.17
C ASN A 131 11.48 -32.97 -23.73
N PRO A 132 10.82 -32.67 -22.60
CA PRO A 132 9.68 -33.43 -22.11
C PRO A 132 8.52 -33.46 -23.10
N LYS A 133 7.80 -34.58 -23.16
CA LYS A 133 6.68 -34.79 -24.11
C LYS A 133 5.54 -35.63 -23.56
N LEU A 134 4.33 -35.30 -23.98
CA LEU A 134 3.11 -36.09 -23.84
C LEU A 134 2.40 -36.19 -25.20
N MET A 135 2.68 -37.27 -25.92
CA MET A 135 2.12 -37.53 -27.26
C MET A 135 0.70 -38.09 -27.19
N SER A 136 -0.10 -37.88 -28.25
CA SER A 136 -1.51 -38.28 -28.30
C SER A 136 -1.75 -39.77 -28.03
N ASN A 137 -0.85 -40.65 -28.48
CA ASN A 137 -0.93 -42.09 -28.24
C ASN A 137 -0.72 -42.48 -26.76
N VAL A 138 -0.04 -41.65 -25.99
CA VAL A 138 0.14 -41.83 -24.54
C VAL A 138 -1.05 -41.22 -23.80
N MET A 139 -1.48 -40.02 -24.21
CA MET A 139 -2.69 -39.36 -23.70
C MET A 139 -3.93 -40.25 -23.84
N ALA A 140 -4.07 -40.92 -24.99
CA ALA A 140 -5.17 -41.86 -25.28
C ALA A 140 -5.25 -43.03 -24.29
N LYS A 141 -4.13 -43.46 -23.69
CA LYS A 141 -4.09 -44.60 -22.76
C LYS A 141 -4.40 -44.22 -21.32
N ILE A 142 -4.61 -42.93 -21.02
CA ILE A 142 -4.97 -42.49 -19.68
C ILE A 142 -6.37 -43.01 -19.39
N LYS A 143 -6.52 -43.77 -18.29
CA LYS A 143 -7.83 -44.24 -17.83
C LYS A 143 -8.57 -43.12 -17.11
N VAL A 144 -9.82 -42.90 -17.50
CA VAL A 144 -10.72 -41.88 -16.93
C VAL A 144 -11.87 -42.58 -16.22
N PRO A 145 -12.25 -42.14 -15.00
CA PRO A 145 -13.38 -42.69 -14.29
C PRO A 145 -14.69 -42.16 -14.88
N ILE A 146 -15.74 -42.98 -14.89
CA ILE A 146 -17.09 -42.61 -15.37
C ILE A 146 -18.09 -42.77 -14.19
N PRO A 147 -18.03 -41.91 -13.15
CA PRO A 147 -19.03 -41.94 -12.09
C PRO A 147 -20.36 -41.37 -12.59
N PRO A 148 -21.48 -41.57 -11.86
CA PRO A 148 -22.76 -40.94 -12.17
C PRO A 148 -22.64 -39.42 -12.37
N LEU A 149 -23.47 -38.88 -13.26
CA LEU A 149 -23.44 -37.45 -13.61
C LEU A 149 -23.66 -36.55 -12.40
N GLU A 150 -24.47 -36.95 -11.41
CA GLU A 150 -24.67 -36.12 -10.20
C GLU A 150 -23.36 -35.91 -9.43
N ILE A 151 -22.54 -36.96 -9.30
CA ILE A 151 -21.24 -36.87 -8.61
C ILE A 151 -20.27 -36.00 -9.42
N GLN A 152 -20.25 -36.14 -10.74
CA GLN A 152 -19.43 -35.30 -11.61
C GLN A 152 -19.81 -33.82 -11.48
N GLN A 153 -21.11 -33.51 -11.46
CA GLN A 153 -21.62 -32.15 -11.30
C GLN A 153 -21.19 -31.53 -9.98
N GLU A 154 -21.32 -32.25 -8.87
CA GLU A 154 -20.89 -31.76 -7.54
C GLU A 154 -19.38 -31.50 -7.48
N ILE A 155 -18.57 -32.40 -8.04
CA ILE A 155 -17.11 -32.22 -8.13
C ILE A 155 -16.78 -30.98 -8.95
N VAL A 156 -17.39 -30.83 -10.14
CA VAL A 156 -17.17 -29.68 -11.01
C VAL A 156 -17.58 -28.38 -10.33
N GLN A 157 -18.74 -28.33 -9.68
CA GLN A 157 -19.21 -27.15 -8.96
C GLN A 157 -18.24 -26.72 -7.85
N ILE A 158 -17.71 -27.67 -7.08
CA ILE A 158 -16.75 -27.37 -6.01
C ILE A 158 -15.44 -26.87 -6.60
N LEU A 159 -14.90 -27.54 -7.62
CA LEU A 159 -13.62 -27.17 -8.23
C LEU A 159 -13.71 -25.85 -9.00
N ASP A 160 -14.84 -25.56 -9.63
CA ASP A 160 -15.12 -24.29 -10.27
C ASP A 160 -15.10 -23.15 -9.26
N LYS A 161 -15.84 -23.30 -8.14
CA LYS A 161 -15.84 -22.32 -7.05
C LYS A 161 -14.43 -22.06 -6.52
N PHE A 162 -13.62 -23.11 -6.33
CA PHE A 162 -12.23 -22.93 -5.91
C PHE A 162 -11.36 -22.26 -6.98
N THR A 163 -11.54 -22.60 -8.25
CA THR A 163 -10.79 -22.01 -9.36
C THR A 163 -11.11 -20.52 -9.51
N GLU A 164 -12.39 -20.17 -9.42
CA GLU A 164 -12.87 -18.79 -9.43
C GLU A 164 -12.29 -18.01 -8.25
N TYR A 165 -12.40 -18.55 -7.03
CA TYR A 165 -11.85 -17.93 -5.83
C TYR A 165 -10.33 -17.70 -5.91
N VAL A 166 -9.57 -18.66 -6.41
CA VAL A 166 -8.12 -18.50 -6.61
C VAL A 166 -7.82 -17.43 -7.67
N THR A 167 -8.61 -17.38 -8.74
CA THR A 167 -8.42 -16.41 -9.83
C THR A 167 -8.70 -14.99 -9.35
N GLU A 168 -9.84 -14.79 -8.66
CA GLU A 168 -10.24 -13.50 -8.07
C GLU A 168 -9.17 -13.03 -7.07
N LEU A 169 -8.79 -13.89 -6.13
CA LEU A 169 -7.78 -13.56 -5.12
C LEU A 169 -6.41 -13.21 -5.75
N THR A 170 -6.01 -13.93 -6.80
CA THR A 170 -4.74 -13.66 -7.50
C THR A 170 -4.79 -12.30 -8.21
N ALA A 171 -5.93 -11.95 -8.81
CA ALA A 171 -6.13 -10.67 -9.48
C ALA A 171 -6.12 -9.51 -8.47
N GLU A 172 -6.88 -9.62 -7.38
CA GLU A 172 -6.93 -8.63 -6.30
C GLU A 172 -5.54 -8.41 -5.68
N LEU A 173 -4.81 -9.48 -5.40
CA LEU A 173 -3.47 -9.41 -4.79
C LEU A 173 -2.44 -8.78 -5.72
N THR A 174 -2.52 -9.07 -7.02
CA THR A 174 -1.66 -8.43 -8.03
C THR A 174 -1.96 -6.94 -8.15
N ALA A 175 -3.24 -6.56 -8.08
CA ALA A 175 -3.65 -5.16 -8.06
C ALA A 175 -3.16 -4.44 -6.80
N GLU A 176 -3.32 -5.04 -5.61
CA GLU A 176 -2.83 -4.51 -4.34
C GLU A 176 -1.30 -4.37 -4.33
N LEU A 177 -0.56 -5.39 -4.77
CA LEU A 177 0.91 -5.31 -4.90
C LEU A 177 1.32 -4.16 -5.82
N THR A 178 0.62 -3.98 -6.94
CA THR A 178 0.87 -2.88 -7.88
C THR A 178 0.60 -1.53 -7.23
N LEU A 179 -0.49 -1.39 -6.46
CA LEU A 179 -0.82 -0.18 -5.72
C LEU A 179 0.19 0.12 -4.61
N ARG A 180 0.62 -0.90 -3.87
CA ARG A 180 1.66 -0.79 -2.83
C ARG A 180 3.00 -0.39 -3.42
N GLN A 181 3.40 -0.94 -4.56
CA GLN A 181 4.63 -0.55 -5.24
C GLN A 181 4.58 0.91 -5.71
N LYS A 182 3.42 1.36 -6.23
CA LYS A 182 3.21 2.78 -6.59
C LYS A 182 3.29 3.68 -5.36
N GLN A 183 2.64 3.29 -4.27
CA GLN A 183 2.66 4.00 -2.99
C GLN A 183 4.09 4.09 -2.41
N TYR A 184 4.84 2.99 -2.43
CA TYR A 184 6.24 2.95 -2.02
C TYR A 184 7.09 3.90 -2.86
N ASN A 185 6.98 3.84 -4.19
CA ASN A 185 7.72 4.75 -5.07
C ASN A 185 7.41 6.22 -4.74
N TYR A 186 6.12 6.56 -4.58
CA TYR A 186 5.71 7.91 -4.20
C TYR A 186 6.33 8.37 -2.87
N PHE A 187 6.23 7.56 -1.80
CA PHE A 187 6.76 7.96 -0.49
C PHE A 187 8.30 7.97 -0.45
N ARG A 188 8.96 7.03 -1.12
CA ARG A 188 10.41 7.04 -1.28
C ARG A 188 10.85 8.33 -1.97
N ASP A 189 10.21 8.67 -3.09
CA ASP A 189 10.54 9.87 -3.84
C ASP A 189 10.24 11.14 -3.01
N TYR A 190 9.15 11.16 -2.24
CA TYR A 190 8.84 12.24 -1.30
C TYR A 190 9.90 12.42 -0.20
N LEU A 191 10.32 11.31 0.44
CA LEU A 191 11.28 11.33 1.55
C LEU A 191 12.72 11.65 1.11
N LEU A 192 13.07 11.31 -0.13
CA LEU A 192 14.41 11.47 -0.68
C LEU A 192 14.54 12.68 -1.64
N ASN A 193 13.46 13.42 -1.89
CA ASN A 193 13.50 14.65 -2.68
C ASN A 193 13.69 15.89 -1.78
N PHE A 194 14.85 16.52 -1.94
CA PHE A 194 15.29 17.69 -1.17
C PHE A 194 15.39 18.97 -2.01
N ASN A 195 14.93 18.97 -3.26
CA ASN A 195 15.00 20.14 -4.16
C ASN A 195 13.91 21.18 -3.81
N ASN A 196 14.24 22.47 -3.93
CA ASN A 196 13.39 23.61 -3.53
C ASN A 196 12.22 23.92 -4.50
N ASP A 197 12.10 23.21 -5.62
CA ASP A 197 11.14 23.55 -6.67
C ASP A 197 9.84 22.74 -6.51
N SER A 198 8.95 23.27 -5.67
CA SER A 198 7.47 23.26 -5.77
C SER A 198 6.72 21.93 -5.95
N SER A 199 7.35 20.76 -5.79
CA SER A 199 6.66 19.46 -5.88
C SER A 199 6.99 18.55 -4.69
N GLY A 200 6.53 18.97 -3.51
CA GLY A 200 6.28 18.06 -2.40
C GLY A 200 7.50 17.37 -1.78
N GLY A 201 8.72 17.89 -1.89
CA GLY A 201 9.81 17.41 -1.04
C GLY A 201 9.59 17.75 0.44
N ALA A 202 10.22 17.02 1.36
CA ALA A 202 10.20 17.33 2.80
C ALA A 202 10.85 18.70 3.16
N ASN A 203 11.43 19.38 2.17
CA ASN A 203 12.02 20.70 2.32
C ASN A 203 11.02 21.81 2.01
N ASN A 204 10.37 22.31 3.06
CA ASN A 204 10.52 23.74 3.40
C ASN A 204 10.03 24.20 4.80
N LYS A 205 9.67 23.33 5.76
CA LYS A 205 9.12 23.83 7.05
C LYS A 205 9.50 23.10 8.36
N VAL A 206 10.39 22.09 8.38
CA VAL A 206 10.62 21.30 9.63
C VAL A 206 12.08 21.09 10.06
N TYR A 207 13.07 20.99 9.15
CA TYR A 207 14.49 20.81 9.53
C TYR A 207 15.46 21.32 8.44
N THR A 208 16.72 21.55 8.81
CA THR A 208 17.79 22.02 7.93
C THR A 208 18.59 20.84 7.38
N VAL A 209 19.11 20.98 6.15
CA VAL A 209 19.90 19.96 5.46
C VAL A 209 21.22 20.57 5.00
N GLN A 210 22.33 19.87 5.23
CA GLN A 210 23.63 20.23 4.67
C GLN A 210 23.91 19.42 3.41
N TRP A 211 24.43 20.07 2.38
CA TRP A 211 24.86 19.37 1.16
C TRP A 211 26.36 19.14 1.21
N LYS A 212 26.78 17.88 1.17
CA LYS A 212 28.20 17.47 1.13
C LYS A 212 28.43 16.51 -0.03
N THR A 213 29.64 16.47 -0.55
CA THR A 213 30.02 15.48 -1.56
C THR A 213 30.33 14.13 -0.92
N LEU A 214 30.15 13.02 -1.63
CA LEU A 214 30.46 11.68 -1.09
C LEU A 214 31.92 11.59 -0.64
N GLY A 215 32.86 12.17 -1.41
CA GLY A 215 34.28 12.15 -1.07
C GLY A 215 34.67 12.96 0.18
N GLU A 216 33.82 13.89 0.62
CA GLU A 216 34.05 14.65 1.86
C GLU A 216 33.65 13.87 3.13
N VAL A 217 32.74 12.90 3.00
CA VAL A 217 32.07 12.26 4.16
C VAL A 217 32.23 10.74 4.23
N LEU A 218 32.70 10.11 3.17
CA LEU A 218 32.85 8.65 3.07
C LEU A 218 34.28 8.27 2.74
N VAL A 219 34.68 7.10 3.21
CA VAL A 219 35.99 6.49 2.97
C VAL A 219 35.87 5.48 1.83
N LYS A 220 36.74 5.60 0.84
CA LYS A 220 36.71 4.73 -0.36
C LYS A 220 37.53 3.46 -0.16
N GLY A 221 36.89 2.30 -0.34
CA GLY A 221 37.54 0.99 -0.37
C GLY A 221 38.01 0.56 -1.77
N ARG A 222 38.91 -0.43 -1.83
CA ARG A 222 39.50 -0.96 -3.07
C ARG A 222 39.31 -2.47 -3.16
N GLY A 223 39.04 -2.95 -4.37
CA GLY A 223 38.73 -4.35 -4.62
C GLY A 223 39.95 -5.23 -4.88
N THR A 224 39.71 -6.53 -4.89
CA THR A 224 40.71 -7.55 -5.20
C THR A 224 40.87 -7.79 -6.70
N LYS A 225 42.08 -8.16 -7.13
CA LYS A 225 42.38 -8.48 -8.53
C LYS A 225 42.02 -9.93 -8.82
N VAL A 226 40.79 -10.16 -9.29
CA VAL A 226 40.26 -11.48 -9.62
C VAL A 226 39.47 -11.47 -10.93
N THR A 227 39.63 -12.51 -11.75
CA THR A 227 38.88 -12.72 -13.00
C THR A 227 37.60 -13.51 -12.75
N ALA A 228 36.62 -13.44 -13.66
CA ALA A 228 35.38 -14.21 -13.55
C ALA A 228 35.62 -15.74 -13.54
N GLY A 229 36.64 -16.22 -14.26
CA GLY A 229 37.05 -17.63 -14.23
C GLY A 229 37.57 -18.04 -12.84
N GLN A 230 38.47 -17.24 -12.27
CA GLN A 230 39.01 -17.48 -10.93
C GLN A 230 37.93 -17.42 -9.85
N MET A 231 36.97 -16.49 -9.95
CA MET A 231 35.83 -16.45 -9.02
C MET A 231 35.03 -17.76 -9.05
N LYS A 232 34.84 -18.37 -10.23
CA LYS A 232 34.14 -19.64 -10.37
C LYS A 232 34.93 -20.81 -9.76
N GLU A 233 36.25 -20.78 -9.86
CA GLU A 233 37.13 -21.80 -9.27
C GLU A 233 37.24 -21.69 -7.74
N LEU A 234 37.25 -20.47 -7.22
CA LEU A 234 37.36 -20.19 -5.78
C LEU A 234 36.03 -20.32 -5.03
N HIS A 235 34.89 -20.33 -5.76
CA HIS A 235 33.58 -20.31 -5.13
C HIS A 235 33.31 -21.57 -4.29
N LYS A 236 32.96 -21.32 -3.03
CA LYS A 236 32.55 -22.32 -2.05
C LYS A 236 31.23 -21.87 -1.43
N ASP A 237 30.17 -22.67 -1.62
CA ASP A 237 28.84 -22.33 -1.12
C ASP A 237 28.85 -22.05 0.40
N GLY A 238 28.40 -20.87 0.80
CA GLY A 238 28.28 -20.49 2.21
C GLY A 238 29.59 -20.08 2.90
N ALA A 239 30.69 -19.92 2.15
CA ALA A 239 31.95 -19.41 2.69
C ALA A 239 31.82 -17.95 3.19
N PRO A 240 32.66 -17.52 4.14
CA PRO A 240 32.40 -16.32 4.95
C PRO A 240 32.62 -14.99 4.23
N ILE A 241 33.38 -14.96 3.12
CA ILE A 241 33.69 -13.73 2.39
C ILE A 241 32.98 -13.74 1.04
N ARG A 242 32.15 -12.74 0.78
CA ARG A 242 31.52 -12.57 -0.53
C ARG A 242 32.32 -11.64 -1.43
N ILE A 243 32.70 -12.12 -2.61
CA ILE A 243 33.29 -11.31 -3.68
C ILE A 243 32.19 -10.88 -4.67
N PHE A 244 31.98 -9.57 -4.82
CA PHE A 244 31.00 -9.03 -5.75
C PHE A 244 31.59 -8.78 -7.15
N ALA A 245 30.82 -9.13 -8.18
CA ALA A 245 31.09 -8.86 -9.59
C ALA A 245 29.87 -8.20 -10.28
N GLY A 246 29.97 -7.96 -11.58
CA GLY A 246 28.92 -7.27 -12.34
C GLY A 246 27.58 -8.02 -12.31
N GLY A 247 26.48 -7.26 -12.27
CA GLY A 247 25.13 -7.81 -12.17
C GLY A 247 24.87 -8.52 -10.84
N LYS A 248 24.27 -9.72 -10.91
CA LYS A 248 23.99 -10.59 -9.74
C LYS A 248 25.10 -11.60 -9.46
N THR A 249 26.25 -11.47 -10.12
CA THR A 249 27.35 -12.43 -10.01
C THR A 249 28.11 -12.22 -8.70
N PHE A 250 28.32 -13.30 -7.94
CA PHE A 250 29.15 -13.29 -6.74
C PHE A 250 29.94 -14.60 -6.65
N ALA A 251 30.94 -14.63 -5.77
CA ALA A 251 31.59 -15.85 -5.32
C ALA A 251 31.85 -15.75 -3.81
N ASP A 252 31.38 -16.73 -3.06
CA ASP A 252 31.73 -16.88 -1.65
C ASP A 252 33.07 -17.64 -1.53
N VAL A 253 34.02 -17.14 -0.73
CA VAL A 253 35.38 -17.68 -0.57
C VAL A 253 35.81 -17.70 0.90
N ASP A 254 36.87 -18.47 1.22
CA ASP A 254 37.45 -18.53 2.57
C ASP A 254 38.54 -17.48 2.79
N TYR A 255 38.84 -17.20 4.06
CA TYR A 255 40.02 -16.43 4.44
C TYR A 255 41.30 -17.10 3.90
N GLY A 256 42.16 -16.30 3.25
CA GLY A 256 43.38 -16.79 2.59
C GLY A 256 43.23 -17.08 1.09
N ASP A 257 42.00 -17.19 0.56
CA ASP A 257 41.77 -17.34 -0.89
C ASP A 257 42.04 -16.04 -1.67
N ILE A 258 41.95 -14.89 -0.98
CA ILE A 258 42.29 -13.55 -1.49
C ILE A 258 43.19 -12.80 -0.51
N PRO A 259 43.93 -11.76 -0.95
CA PRO A 259 44.79 -10.98 -0.06
C PRO A 259 44.00 -10.31 1.06
N GLU A 260 44.45 -10.47 2.30
CA GLU A 260 43.78 -9.93 3.51
C GLU A 260 43.49 -8.42 3.41
N LYS A 261 44.44 -7.67 2.84
CA LYS A 261 44.32 -6.21 2.64
C LYS A 261 43.19 -5.78 1.69
N ASP A 262 42.63 -6.71 0.91
CA ASP A 262 41.54 -6.48 -0.04
C ASP A 262 40.18 -6.94 0.54
N ILE A 263 40.16 -7.40 1.80
CA ILE A 263 38.95 -7.81 2.53
C ILE A 263 38.45 -6.63 3.37
N HIS A 264 37.15 -6.36 3.25
CA HIS A 264 36.42 -5.36 4.00
C HIS A 264 35.59 -6.04 5.10
N HIS A 265 35.62 -5.48 6.30
CA HIS A 265 34.90 -5.99 7.48
C HIS A 265 33.85 -5.01 8.00
N GLU A 266 33.96 -3.75 7.59
CA GLU A 266 33.02 -2.70 7.84
C GLU A 266 31.75 -2.86 7.00
N GLU A 267 30.66 -2.22 7.44
CA GLU A 267 29.53 -2.02 6.54
C GLU A 267 29.91 -1.06 5.41
N ALA A 268 29.41 -1.33 4.21
CA ALA A 268 29.74 -0.52 3.04
C ALA A 268 28.62 -0.45 2.01
N VAL A 269 28.64 0.62 1.21
CA VAL A 269 27.92 0.70 -0.07
C VAL A 269 28.88 0.40 -1.20
N ILE A 270 28.70 -0.74 -1.86
CA ILE A 270 29.48 -1.19 -3.01
C ILE A 270 28.92 -0.52 -4.27
N VAL A 271 29.80 0.06 -5.07
CA VAL A 271 29.47 0.71 -6.35
C VAL A 271 29.85 -0.23 -7.50
N LYS A 272 28.83 -0.81 -8.15
CA LYS A 272 29.02 -1.62 -9.36
C LYS A 272 29.13 -0.66 -10.55
N SER A 273 30.35 -0.37 -10.95
CA SER A 273 30.67 0.73 -11.86
C SER A 273 30.68 0.37 -13.35
N ARG A 274 30.48 -0.91 -13.72
CA ARG A 274 30.58 -1.42 -15.10
C ARG A 274 29.40 -2.31 -15.49
N GLY A 275 28.94 -2.17 -16.72
CA GLY A 275 27.81 -2.92 -17.27
C GLY A 275 26.49 -2.36 -16.76
N ILE A 276 25.94 -2.95 -15.70
CA ILE A 276 24.75 -2.43 -15.01
C ILE A 276 25.23 -1.60 -13.82
N ILE A 277 25.05 -0.28 -13.90
CA ILE A 277 25.38 0.63 -12.81
C ILE A 277 24.37 0.43 -11.69
N ASP A 278 24.87 0.04 -10.51
CA ASP A 278 24.04 -0.29 -9.36
C ASP A 278 24.81 -0.09 -8.04
N PHE A 279 24.06 -0.04 -6.94
CA PHE A 279 24.59 0.12 -5.59
C PHE A 279 24.15 -1.06 -4.72
N GLU A 280 25.03 -1.57 -3.88
CA GLU A 280 24.72 -2.68 -2.99
C GLU A 280 25.21 -2.40 -1.58
N TYR A 281 24.30 -2.42 -0.61
CA TYR A 281 24.64 -2.28 0.81
C TYR A 281 24.96 -3.64 1.41
N TYR A 282 26.09 -3.75 2.09
CA TYR A 282 26.57 -5.01 2.63
C TYR A 282 27.23 -4.83 4.01
N THR A 283 27.05 -5.81 4.90
CA THR A 283 27.46 -5.74 6.31
C THR A 283 28.29 -6.94 6.78
N LYS A 284 28.46 -7.95 5.94
CA LYS A 284 29.30 -9.13 6.24
C LYS A 284 30.67 -8.96 5.58
N PRO A 285 31.69 -9.75 5.98
CA PRO A 285 32.99 -9.72 5.31
C PRO A 285 32.87 -9.87 3.80
N PHE A 286 33.53 -8.97 3.06
CA PHE A 286 33.38 -8.93 1.61
C PHE A 286 34.60 -8.40 0.87
N SER A 287 34.62 -8.63 -0.43
CA SER A 287 35.48 -7.94 -1.38
C SER A 287 34.72 -7.75 -2.69
N PHE A 288 35.35 -7.16 -3.69
CA PHE A 288 34.76 -6.94 -5.00
C PHE A 288 35.87 -6.90 -6.05
N LYS A 289 35.52 -7.10 -7.32
CA LYS A 289 36.50 -6.96 -8.40
C LYS A 289 37.11 -5.55 -8.39
N ASN A 290 38.40 -5.46 -8.68
CA ASN A 290 39.20 -4.22 -8.76
C ASN A 290 38.63 -3.08 -9.63
N GLU A 291 37.64 -3.35 -10.48
CA GLU A 291 36.94 -2.35 -11.29
C GLU A 291 35.89 -1.56 -10.48
N PHE A 292 35.51 -2.07 -9.31
CA PHE A 292 34.54 -1.47 -8.40
C PHE A 292 35.24 -0.79 -7.22
N TRP A 293 34.46 -0.06 -6.44
CA TRP A 293 34.88 0.51 -5.15
C TRP A 293 33.72 0.41 -4.17
N SER A 294 34.02 0.58 -2.89
CA SER A 294 33.03 0.69 -1.83
C SER A 294 33.15 2.03 -1.12
N TYR A 295 32.08 2.44 -0.45
CA TYR A 295 32.07 3.54 0.48
C TYR A 295 31.69 3.05 1.86
N SER A 296 32.57 3.27 2.84
CA SER A 296 32.28 3.14 4.26
C SER A 296 32.27 4.52 4.92
N SER A 297 31.90 4.60 6.20
CA SER A 297 31.94 5.85 6.94
C SER A 297 32.49 5.65 8.35
N ASP A 298 33.49 6.44 8.69
CA ASP A 298 33.99 6.60 10.06
C ASP A 298 33.31 7.79 10.77
N ASN A 299 32.37 8.45 10.09
CA ASN A 299 31.67 9.61 10.61
C ASN A 299 30.39 9.19 11.34
N GLU A 300 30.37 9.41 12.66
CA GLU A 300 29.21 9.10 13.48
C GLU A 300 27.94 9.84 13.06
N ASP A 301 28.01 10.96 12.34
CA ASP A 301 26.83 11.69 11.87
C ASP A 301 26.21 11.11 10.59
N VAL A 302 26.85 10.12 9.96
CA VAL A 302 26.40 9.52 8.71
C VAL A 302 25.79 8.15 8.97
N ASN A 303 24.56 7.95 8.51
CA ASN A 303 23.94 6.63 8.42
C ASN A 303 24.17 6.07 7.01
N LEU A 304 24.99 5.02 6.90
CA LEU A 304 25.42 4.49 5.61
C LEU A 304 24.27 3.84 4.82
N ARG A 305 23.27 3.28 5.52
CA ARG A 305 22.05 2.74 4.92
C ARG A 305 21.18 3.84 4.30
N TYR A 306 21.18 5.04 4.90
CA TYR A 306 20.53 6.22 4.30
C TYR A 306 21.22 6.63 3.00
N VAL A 307 22.56 6.68 3.00
CA VAL A 307 23.35 6.99 1.79
C VAL A 307 23.04 5.97 0.68
N TYR A 308 22.97 4.68 1.01
CA TYR A 308 22.57 3.64 0.07
C TYR A 308 21.19 3.94 -0.56
N HIS A 309 20.17 4.22 0.25
CA HIS A 309 18.83 4.54 -0.25
C HIS A 309 18.83 5.77 -1.15
N TYR A 310 19.59 6.81 -0.80
CA TYR A 310 19.71 8.02 -1.61
C TYR A 310 20.42 7.78 -2.95
N LEU A 311 21.52 7.02 -2.96
CA LEU A 311 22.23 6.67 -4.20
C LEU A 311 21.37 5.79 -5.11
N ASN A 312 20.65 4.82 -4.54
CA ASN A 312 19.76 3.95 -5.29
C ASN A 312 18.56 4.70 -5.88
N HIS A 313 17.99 5.66 -5.14
CA HIS A 313 16.94 6.56 -5.65
C HIS A 313 17.44 7.37 -6.86
N ASN A 314 18.69 7.86 -6.80
CA ASN A 314 19.30 8.66 -7.86
C ASN A 314 20.08 7.83 -8.89
N LYS A 315 19.93 6.49 -8.92
CA LYS A 315 20.72 5.62 -9.82
C LYS A 315 20.60 5.97 -11.30
N SER A 316 19.46 6.50 -11.72
CA SER A 316 19.20 6.92 -13.10
C SER A 316 20.18 8.00 -13.56
N TYR A 317 20.58 8.90 -12.66
CA TYR A 317 21.63 9.90 -12.92
C TYR A 317 22.95 9.21 -13.31
N PHE A 318 23.39 8.23 -12.51
CA PHE A 318 24.63 7.49 -12.75
C PHE A 318 24.56 6.59 -13.99
N GLN A 319 23.39 6.00 -14.27
CA GLN A 319 23.15 5.23 -15.48
C GLN A 319 23.20 6.12 -16.73
N HIS A 320 22.64 7.33 -16.66
CA HIS A 320 22.65 8.27 -17.78
C HIS A 320 24.07 8.72 -18.14
N ILE A 321 24.88 9.10 -17.16
CA ILE A 321 26.28 9.48 -17.42
C ILE A 321 27.12 8.32 -17.96
N ALA A 322 26.77 7.06 -17.64
CA ALA A 322 27.45 5.87 -18.13
C ALA A 322 27.11 5.50 -19.59
N SER A 323 26.01 6.03 -20.15
CA SER A 323 25.32 5.50 -21.35
C SER A 323 26.00 5.75 -22.70
N ASN A 324 27.14 6.45 -22.75
CA ASN A 324 27.78 6.88 -24.00
C ASN A 324 28.72 5.83 -24.66
N MET A 325 28.66 4.55 -24.26
CA MET A 325 29.57 3.49 -24.76
C MET A 325 28.88 2.12 -24.92
N GLN A 326 29.48 1.23 -25.73
CA GLN A 326 29.05 -0.18 -25.88
C GLN A 326 29.03 -0.97 -24.55
N MET A 327 29.79 -0.51 -23.54
CA MET A 327 29.78 -1.00 -22.16
C MET A 327 29.64 0.20 -21.23
N PRO A 328 28.49 0.39 -20.55
CA PRO A 328 28.31 1.49 -19.63
C PRO A 328 29.31 1.43 -18.47
N GLN A 329 29.93 2.58 -18.16
CA GLN A 329 30.89 2.68 -17.07
C GLN A 329 30.87 4.07 -16.43
N ILE A 330 31.09 4.11 -15.11
CA ILE A 330 31.40 5.34 -14.34
C ILE A 330 32.78 5.25 -13.68
N SER A 331 33.38 6.40 -13.39
CA SER A 331 34.62 6.53 -12.62
C SER A 331 34.36 6.82 -11.15
N SER A 332 35.34 6.58 -10.26
CA SER A 332 35.18 6.92 -8.84
C SER A 332 34.89 8.41 -8.65
N ASN A 333 35.56 9.25 -9.44
CA ASN A 333 35.42 10.71 -9.41
C ASN A 333 33.99 11.18 -9.73
N ASP A 334 33.23 10.45 -10.56
CA ASP A 334 31.83 10.76 -10.85
C ASP A 334 30.95 10.58 -9.60
N THR A 335 31.26 9.57 -8.78
CA THR A 335 30.57 9.37 -7.49
C THR A 335 31.12 10.25 -6.38
N GLU A 336 32.45 10.44 -6.27
CA GLU A 336 33.09 11.22 -5.21
C GLU A 336 32.62 12.69 -5.21
N LYS A 337 32.36 13.26 -6.40
CA LYS A 337 31.86 14.64 -6.57
C LYS A 337 30.34 14.76 -6.44
N TYR A 338 29.61 13.65 -6.41
CA TYR A 338 28.16 13.68 -6.29
C TYR A 338 27.76 14.22 -4.91
N LYS A 339 26.84 15.18 -4.90
CA LYS A 339 26.37 15.81 -3.66
C LYS A 339 25.21 15.03 -3.08
N ILE A 340 25.27 14.79 -1.78
CA ILE A 340 24.20 14.19 -1.00
C ILE A 340 23.68 15.17 0.06
N PRO A 341 22.37 15.17 0.32
CA PRO A 341 21.78 15.85 1.46
C PRO A 341 22.07 15.04 2.73
N LEU A 342 22.52 15.72 3.78
CA LEU A 342 22.78 15.15 5.09
C LEU A 342 21.96 15.91 6.13
N PRO A 343 20.73 15.45 6.44
CA PRO A 343 20.01 15.87 7.63
C PRO A 343 20.63 15.23 8.88
N ASP A 344 20.17 15.59 10.08
CA ASP A 344 20.66 14.97 11.32
C ASP A 344 20.51 13.44 11.31
N LYS A 345 21.45 12.71 11.93
CA LYS A 345 21.50 11.23 11.94
C LYS A 345 20.20 10.58 12.39
N THR A 346 19.47 11.19 13.32
CA THR A 346 18.16 10.72 13.78
C THR A 346 17.13 10.71 12.65
N VAL A 347 17.11 11.76 11.81
CA VAL A 347 16.22 11.85 10.65
C VAL A 347 16.63 10.83 9.60
N GLN A 348 17.93 10.71 9.33
CA GLN A 348 18.45 9.68 8.41
C GLN A 348 18.00 8.27 8.84
N SER A 349 18.10 7.96 10.14
CA SER A 349 17.74 6.64 10.68
C SER A 349 16.25 6.35 10.60
N ARG A 350 15.39 7.36 10.78
CA ARG A 350 13.94 7.21 10.61
C ARG A 350 13.56 7.00 9.14
N ILE A 351 14.19 7.73 8.21
CA ILE A 351 14.02 7.51 6.77
C ILE A 351 14.39 6.05 6.43
N VAL A 352 15.55 5.58 6.90
CA VAL A 352 15.99 4.20 6.71
C VAL A 352 14.98 3.20 7.24
N GLN A 353 14.48 3.40 8.46
CA GLN A 353 13.50 2.49 9.06
C GLN A 353 12.21 2.41 8.23
N VAL A 354 11.72 3.52 7.67
CA VAL A 354 10.58 3.50 6.75
C VAL A 354 10.90 2.70 5.48
N LEU A 355 12.02 3.03 4.84
CA LEU A 355 12.37 2.47 3.54
C LEU A 355 12.69 0.97 3.63
N ASP A 356 13.43 0.55 4.66
CA ASP A 356 13.75 -0.87 4.89
C ASP A 356 12.50 -1.67 5.29
N ASN A 357 11.58 -1.10 6.09
CA ASN A 357 10.31 -1.77 6.39
C ASN A 357 9.46 -1.96 5.12
N PHE A 358 9.37 -0.94 4.26
CA PHE A 358 8.65 -1.09 2.99
C PHE A 358 9.31 -2.09 2.05
N ASP A 359 10.64 -2.06 1.93
CA ASP A 359 11.39 -2.99 1.08
C ASP A 359 11.21 -4.44 1.54
N THR A 360 11.25 -4.67 2.86
CA THR A 360 11.00 -5.99 3.46
C THR A 360 9.59 -6.50 3.13
N VAL A 361 8.57 -5.65 3.28
CA VAL A 361 7.17 -5.99 2.96
C VAL A 361 6.98 -6.26 1.46
N CYS A 362 7.77 -5.63 0.59
CA CYS A 362 7.66 -5.80 -0.86
C CYS A 362 8.47 -6.97 -1.43
N ASN A 363 9.58 -7.39 -0.80
CA ASN A 363 10.58 -8.24 -1.45
C ASN A 363 10.99 -9.54 -0.69
N ASP A 364 10.58 -9.77 0.56
CA ASP A 364 10.98 -11.00 1.29
C ASP A 364 10.11 -12.23 0.95
N LEU A 365 10.73 -13.26 0.38
CA LEU A 365 10.11 -14.54 -0.01
C LEU A 365 9.96 -15.55 1.14
N SER A 366 10.59 -15.33 2.29
CA SER A 366 10.56 -16.23 3.47
C SER A 366 9.40 -15.92 4.44
N ILE A 367 8.81 -14.74 4.28
CA ILE A 367 7.57 -14.27 4.91
C ILE A 367 6.44 -14.15 3.84
N GLY A 368 6.74 -14.56 2.60
CA GLY A 368 5.93 -14.26 1.43
C GLY A 368 4.62 -15.03 1.31
N LEU A 369 3.68 -14.38 0.61
CA LEU A 369 2.47 -14.81 -0.08
C LEU A 369 1.64 -15.97 0.52
N PRO A 370 2.00 -17.27 0.56
CA PRO A 370 1.06 -18.30 1.01
C PRO A 370 0.58 -18.17 2.47
N LYS A 371 1.44 -17.74 3.41
CA LYS A 371 1.09 -17.60 4.83
C LYS A 371 0.44 -16.25 5.15
N GLU A 372 0.79 -15.24 4.35
CA GLU A 372 0.15 -13.93 4.37
C GLU A 372 -1.21 -13.94 3.65
N ILE A 373 -1.45 -14.84 2.69
CA ILE A 373 -2.75 -15.07 2.05
C ILE A 373 -3.77 -15.57 3.08
N GLU A 374 -3.39 -16.51 3.94
CA GLU A 374 -4.29 -17.04 4.98
C GLU A 374 -4.59 -15.99 6.08
N LEU A 375 -3.58 -15.19 6.47
CA LEU A 375 -3.73 -14.09 7.43
C LEU A 375 -4.45 -12.87 6.84
N ARG A 376 -4.22 -12.56 5.55
CA ARG A 376 -4.90 -11.47 4.83
C ARG A 376 -6.27 -11.85 4.33
N GLN A 377 -6.63 -13.10 4.08
CA GLN A 377 -8.03 -13.47 3.84
C GLN A 377 -8.90 -13.10 5.05
N LYS A 378 -8.44 -13.43 6.26
CA LYS A 378 -9.13 -13.06 7.52
C LYS A 378 -9.13 -11.54 7.77
N GLN A 379 -8.05 -10.85 7.43
CA GLN A 379 -7.94 -9.40 7.60
C GLN A 379 -8.69 -8.62 6.50
N TYR A 380 -8.72 -9.14 5.28
CA TYR A 380 -9.43 -8.64 4.10
C TYR A 380 -10.92 -8.83 4.26
N GLU A 381 -11.43 -9.98 4.71
CA GLU A 381 -12.87 -10.15 5.03
C GLU A 381 -13.36 -9.09 6.05
N PHE A 382 -12.54 -8.79 7.07
CA PHE A 382 -12.83 -7.75 8.06
C PHE A 382 -12.76 -6.31 7.49
N PHE A 383 -11.78 -6.01 6.62
CA PHE A 383 -11.64 -4.67 6.03
C PHE A 383 -12.56 -4.44 4.82
N ARG A 384 -12.82 -5.48 4.02
CA ARG A 384 -13.75 -5.53 2.88
C ARG A 384 -15.17 -5.22 3.33
N ASP A 385 -15.65 -5.86 4.39
CA ASP A 385 -17.01 -5.60 4.91
C ASP A 385 -17.13 -4.20 5.54
N LYS A 386 -16.02 -3.59 5.97
CA LYS A 386 -15.95 -2.18 6.42
C LYS A 386 -15.76 -1.15 5.30
N LEU A 387 -15.20 -1.55 4.15
CA LEU A 387 -14.87 -0.68 3.02
C LEU A 387 -15.92 -0.74 1.89
N LEU A 388 -16.72 -1.81 1.80
CA LEU A 388 -17.74 -2.00 0.76
C LEU A 388 -19.09 -1.30 1.04
N THR A 389 -19.17 -0.40 2.03
CA THR A 389 -20.36 0.47 2.19
C THR A 389 -20.28 1.78 1.42
N PHE A 390 -19.31 2.00 0.53
CA PHE A 390 -19.35 3.12 -0.41
C PHE A 390 -18.93 2.70 -1.82
N THR A 391 -19.92 2.57 -2.69
CA THR A 391 -19.77 2.32 -4.14
C THR A 391 -19.08 3.47 -4.84
N ALA A 392 -18.16 3.10 -5.73
CA ALA A 392 -17.39 3.98 -6.62
C ALA A 392 -18.24 4.56 -7.76
N GLU A 393 -17.86 5.74 -8.27
CA GLU A 393 -17.79 6.03 -9.71
C GLU A 393 -17.04 7.36 -9.98
N GLY A 394 -16.01 7.29 -10.83
CA GLY A 394 -15.71 8.32 -11.84
C GLY A 394 -14.99 9.62 -11.46
N VAL A 395 -13.74 9.72 -11.96
CA VAL A 395 -13.01 10.93 -12.40
C VAL A 395 -12.37 11.82 -11.32
N TYR A 396 -11.03 11.78 -11.30
CA TYR A 396 -10.18 12.78 -10.68
C TYR A 396 -10.04 14.00 -11.59
N THR A 397 -10.42 15.16 -11.07
CA THR A 397 -9.83 16.43 -11.48
C THR A 397 -9.49 17.19 -10.22
N ASP A 398 -8.23 17.62 -10.17
CA ASP A 398 -7.53 18.43 -9.19
C ASP A 398 -8.33 19.16 -8.09
N SER A 399 -7.68 19.32 -6.93
CA SER A 399 -8.15 19.84 -5.63
C SER A 399 -9.02 18.88 -4.82
N THR A 400 -8.43 18.19 -3.84
CA THR A 400 -9.12 17.80 -2.59
C THR A 400 -8.10 17.26 -1.58
N VAL A 401 -7.96 18.00 -0.49
CA VAL A 401 -7.18 17.69 0.71
C VAL A 401 -7.94 16.66 1.56
N GLN A 402 -8.34 15.54 0.94
CA GLN A 402 -9.12 14.47 1.58
C GLN A 402 -8.26 13.21 1.86
N TYR A 403 -7.05 13.12 1.27
CA TYR A 403 -6.16 11.94 1.34
C TYR A 403 -5.03 11.99 2.39
N ARG A 404 -5.06 12.90 3.37
CA ARG A 404 -3.88 13.21 4.20
C ARG A 404 -3.73 12.46 5.52
N GLN A 405 -4.65 11.60 5.96
CA GLN A 405 -4.50 10.94 7.28
C GLN A 405 -3.31 9.97 7.35
N ASP A 406 -3.06 9.19 6.30
CA ASP A 406 -1.92 8.28 6.25
C ASP A 406 -0.58 9.04 6.10
N LEU A 407 -0.59 10.15 5.35
CA LEU A 407 0.55 11.05 5.28
C LEU A 407 0.79 11.74 6.63
N ILE A 408 -0.23 12.20 7.33
CA ILE A 408 -0.11 12.80 8.66
C ILE A 408 0.46 11.79 9.67
N ARG A 409 0.01 10.52 9.64
CA ARG A 409 0.56 9.42 10.45
C ARG A 409 2.03 9.18 10.16
N LEU A 410 2.37 9.01 8.88
CA LEU A 410 3.73 8.76 8.44
C LEU A 410 4.65 9.93 8.77
N LEU A 411 4.26 11.16 8.42
CA LEU A 411 5.05 12.36 8.71
C LEU A 411 5.19 12.58 10.22
N THR A 412 4.16 12.31 11.02
CA THR A 412 4.24 12.40 12.48
C THR A 412 5.21 11.37 13.06
N TRP A 413 5.25 10.17 12.51
CA TRP A 413 6.15 9.11 12.95
C TRP A 413 7.61 9.37 12.51
N VAL A 414 7.82 9.81 11.26
CA VAL A 414 9.17 10.10 10.71
C VAL A 414 9.74 11.40 11.28
N PHE A 415 8.94 12.45 11.39
CA PHE A 415 9.42 13.80 11.71
C PHE A 415 8.99 14.31 13.08
N GLY A 416 8.14 13.58 13.81
CA GLY A 416 7.50 14.08 15.03
C GLY A 416 6.25 14.91 14.74
N PRO A 417 5.57 15.47 15.76
CA PRO A 417 4.31 16.19 15.61
C PRO A 417 4.39 17.28 14.53
N ILE A 418 3.63 17.11 13.45
CA ILE A 418 3.68 18.05 12.33
C ILE A 418 2.84 19.29 12.60
N ARG A 419 3.40 20.45 12.29
CA ARG A 419 2.70 21.74 12.33
C ARG A 419 2.11 22.06 10.96
N VAL A 420 0.81 22.34 10.91
CA VAL A 420 0.07 22.71 9.70
C VAL A 420 -0.60 24.06 9.89
N GLU A 421 -0.67 24.87 8.84
CA GLU A 421 -1.45 26.11 8.86
C GLU A 421 -2.95 25.79 8.89
N LEU A 422 -3.71 26.51 9.71
CA LEU A 422 -5.14 26.29 9.89
C LEU A 422 -5.91 26.35 8.56
N GLY A 423 -5.55 27.27 7.67
CA GLY A 423 -6.17 27.39 6.35
C GLY A 423 -5.83 26.26 5.37
N ALA A 424 -4.85 25.41 5.70
CA ALA A 424 -4.54 24.21 4.91
C ALA A 424 -5.43 23.02 5.28
N VAL A 425 -6.20 23.12 6.38
CA VAL A 425 -7.01 22.02 6.93
C VAL A 425 -8.46 22.43 7.23
N CYS A 426 -8.77 23.72 7.14
CA CYS A 426 -10.10 24.28 7.30
C CYS A 426 -10.40 25.27 6.17
N ASP A 427 -11.60 25.17 5.60
CA ASP A 427 -12.18 26.23 4.78
C ASP A 427 -12.70 27.34 5.69
N VAL A 428 -12.10 28.52 5.57
CA VAL A 428 -12.38 29.66 6.46
C VAL A 428 -13.35 30.62 5.78
N VAL A 429 -14.62 30.58 6.20
CA VAL A 429 -15.70 31.38 5.60
C VAL A 429 -16.20 32.42 6.59
N ARG A 430 -16.23 33.70 6.18
CA ARG A 430 -16.81 34.77 7.01
C ARG A 430 -18.34 34.71 6.98
N GLY A 431 -18.96 34.87 8.15
CA GLY A 431 -20.40 35.07 8.27
C GLY A 431 -20.86 36.37 7.63
N ASN A 432 -22.16 36.68 7.67
CA ASN A 432 -22.68 37.92 7.09
C ASN A 432 -23.99 38.36 7.77
N GLY A 433 -24.33 39.64 7.62
CA GLY A 433 -25.70 40.18 7.66
C GLY A 433 -26.51 40.12 8.97
N LEU A 434 -26.23 39.20 9.89
CA LEU A 434 -27.03 38.96 11.09
C LEU A 434 -26.78 40.00 12.17
N GLN A 435 -27.84 40.73 12.57
CA GLN A 435 -27.84 41.71 13.66
C GLN A 435 -28.79 41.28 14.79
N LYS A 436 -28.61 41.82 15.99
CA LYS A 436 -29.46 41.48 17.15
C LYS A 436 -30.94 41.80 16.95
N LYS A 437 -31.26 42.80 16.14
CA LYS A 437 -32.65 43.18 15.81
C LYS A 437 -33.39 42.12 14.97
N ASP A 438 -32.63 41.22 14.33
CA ASP A 438 -33.17 40.20 13.43
C ASP A 438 -33.59 38.93 14.17
N PHE A 439 -33.38 38.87 15.49
CA PHE A 439 -33.72 37.72 16.31
C PHE A 439 -35.23 37.60 16.50
N VAL A 440 -35.72 36.38 16.37
CA VAL A 440 -37.12 36.00 16.61
C VAL A 440 -37.19 34.91 17.69
N GLY A 441 -38.39 34.73 18.28
CA GLY A 441 -38.60 33.76 19.36
C GLY A 441 -38.54 32.29 18.93
N SER A 442 -38.74 31.99 17.64
CA SER A 442 -38.58 30.65 17.05
C SER A 442 -38.31 30.76 15.56
N GLY A 443 -37.57 29.81 14.98
CA GLY A 443 -37.16 29.84 13.58
C GLY A 443 -35.92 29.01 13.31
N ILE A 444 -35.09 29.45 12.36
CA ILE A 444 -33.83 28.79 12.02
C ILE A 444 -32.75 29.19 13.05
N PRO A 445 -31.99 28.24 13.62
CA PRO A 445 -30.98 28.54 14.64
C PRO A 445 -29.92 29.53 14.14
N CYS A 446 -29.48 30.43 15.02
CA CYS A 446 -28.41 31.37 14.70
C CYS A 446 -27.45 31.64 15.88
N ILE A 447 -26.19 31.89 15.55
CA ILE A 447 -25.14 32.28 16.50
C ILE A 447 -24.60 33.65 16.09
N HIS A 448 -24.81 34.62 16.98
CA HIS A 448 -24.18 35.92 16.88
C HIS A 448 -22.87 35.95 17.67
N TYR A 449 -21.82 36.59 17.15
CA TYR A 449 -20.46 36.54 17.72
C TYR A 449 -20.43 36.87 19.22
N GLY A 450 -21.18 37.88 19.67
CA GLY A 450 -21.26 38.26 21.10
C GLY A 450 -21.82 37.17 22.02
N GLN A 451 -22.58 36.20 21.49
CA GLN A 451 -23.11 35.06 22.26
C GLN A 451 -22.05 33.98 22.48
N ILE A 452 -21.03 33.91 21.63
CA ILE A 452 -19.90 32.97 21.79
C ILE A 452 -19.12 33.31 23.07
N TYR A 453 -19.02 34.58 23.43
CA TYR A 453 -18.38 35.02 24.67
C TYR A 453 -19.20 34.70 25.92
N THR A 454 -20.52 34.82 25.83
CA THR A 454 -21.40 34.95 26.99
C THR A 454 -22.30 33.75 27.27
N TYR A 455 -22.49 32.85 26.30
CA TYR A 455 -23.50 31.79 26.41
C TYR A 455 -22.98 30.41 26.02
N TYR A 456 -22.14 30.30 25.00
CA TYR A 456 -21.70 29.01 24.50
C TYR A 456 -20.37 28.54 25.14
N GLY A 457 -20.29 27.24 25.40
CA GLY A 457 -19.08 26.54 25.82
C GLY A 457 -18.18 26.12 24.65
N LEU A 458 -17.44 25.01 24.80
CA LEU A 458 -16.63 24.45 23.72
C LEU A 458 -17.47 23.97 22.53
N ALA A 459 -18.61 23.34 22.80
CA ALA A 459 -19.51 22.81 21.79
C ALA A 459 -20.96 23.02 22.20
N THR A 460 -21.86 23.07 21.22
CA THR A 460 -23.29 23.23 21.46
C THR A 460 -24.10 22.65 20.31
N ASP A 461 -25.25 22.06 20.62
CA ASP A 461 -26.23 21.55 19.66
C ASP A 461 -27.52 22.40 19.63
N GLU A 462 -27.60 23.43 20.48
CA GLU A 462 -28.73 24.34 20.60
C GLU A 462 -28.30 25.80 20.47
N THR A 463 -29.20 26.67 20.03
CA THR A 463 -28.92 28.11 19.93
C THR A 463 -29.84 28.92 20.84
N LYS A 464 -29.29 30.00 21.42
CA LYS A 464 -30.06 31.00 22.16
C LYS A 464 -31.02 31.81 21.28
N SER A 465 -30.72 31.95 19.99
CA SER A 465 -31.43 32.87 19.10
C SER A 465 -31.75 32.22 17.76
N PHE A 466 -32.84 32.70 17.17
CA PHE A 466 -33.36 32.20 15.91
C PHE A 466 -33.60 33.36 14.95
N VAL A 467 -33.63 33.06 13.65
CA VAL A 467 -34.01 34.00 12.59
C VAL A 467 -35.16 33.46 11.75
N SER A 468 -35.85 34.36 11.04
CA SER A 468 -36.89 33.96 10.10
C SER A 468 -36.31 33.12 8.93
N PRO A 469 -37.06 32.17 8.36
CA PRO A 469 -36.61 31.38 7.23
C PRO A 469 -36.18 32.22 6.01
N GLN A 470 -36.86 33.35 5.77
CA GLN A 470 -36.54 34.25 4.65
C GLN A 470 -35.17 34.92 4.81
N LEU A 471 -34.81 35.30 6.03
CA LEU A 471 -33.48 35.86 6.31
C LEU A 471 -32.42 34.76 6.27
N ALA A 472 -32.71 33.59 6.83
CA ALA A 472 -31.79 32.45 6.88
C ALA A 472 -31.29 32.02 5.49
N GLN A 473 -32.09 32.17 4.43
CA GLN A 473 -31.67 31.88 3.05
C GLN A 473 -30.52 32.76 2.56
N LYS A 474 -30.34 33.96 3.13
CA LYS A 474 -29.32 34.94 2.72
C LYS A 474 -28.08 34.91 3.62
N LEU A 475 -28.18 34.26 4.78
CA LEU A 475 -27.11 34.17 5.76
C LEU A 475 -26.20 32.97 5.49
N LYS A 476 -24.91 33.16 5.76
CA LYS A 476 -23.93 32.08 5.84
C LYS A 476 -24.24 31.20 7.04
N LYS A 477 -23.97 29.91 6.90
CA LYS A 477 -24.35 28.90 7.87
C LYS A 477 -23.18 28.01 8.22
N ALA A 478 -23.18 27.49 9.44
CA ALA A 478 -22.34 26.40 9.90
C ALA A 478 -23.12 25.07 9.84
N GLY A 479 -22.47 24.01 9.39
CA GLY A 479 -22.96 22.64 9.41
C GLY A 479 -22.53 21.89 10.67
N TYR A 480 -23.05 20.68 10.85
CA TYR A 480 -22.67 19.82 11.97
C TYR A 480 -21.16 19.54 11.96
N GLY A 481 -20.51 19.73 13.10
CA GLY A 481 -19.07 19.57 13.30
C GLY A 481 -18.24 20.82 13.03
N ASP A 482 -18.77 21.83 12.35
CA ASP A 482 -18.04 23.06 12.03
C ASP A 482 -17.69 23.86 13.29
N VAL A 483 -16.57 24.59 13.24
CA VAL A 483 -16.14 25.47 14.33
C VAL A 483 -16.46 26.92 13.98
N VAL A 484 -17.25 27.58 14.83
CA VAL A 484 -17.59 29.00 14.72
C VAL A 484 -16.68 29.81 15.63
N VAL A 485 -15.96 30.77 15.05
CA VAL A 485 -14.95 31.58 15.76
C VAL A 485 -15.36 33.05 15.79
N ALA A 486 -15.41 33.65 16.97
CA ALA A 486 -15.64 35.09 17.12
C ALA A 486 -14.36 35.87 16.78
N THR A 487 -14.40 36.76 15.79
CA THR A 487 -13.19 37.45 15.29
C THR A 487 -13.03 38.88 15.77
N THR A 488 -13.90 39.33 16.67
CA THR A 488 -13.89 40.67 17.24
C THR A 488 -14.06 40.61 18.75
N SER A 489 -13.26 41.37 19.49
CA SER A 489 -13.32 41.44 20.95
C SER A 489 -12.87 42.83 21.45
N GLU A 490 -13.18 43.14 22.70
CA GLU A 490 -12.67 44.31 23.42
C GLU A 490 -11.27 44.09 24.01
N ASN A 491 -10.86 42.82 24.15
CA ASN A 491 -9.54 42.44 24.67
C ASN A 491 -8.88 41.34 23.81
N ASP A 492 -7.57 41.15 23.97
CA ASP A 492 -6.79 40.17 23.20
C ASP A 492 -7.01 38.73 23.66
N GLU A 493 -7.36 38.54 24.93
CA GLU A 493 -7.53 37.23 25.56
C GLU A 493 -8.72 36.49 24.95
N ASP A 494 -9.90 37.12 24.96
CA ASP A 494 -11.15 36.58 24.45
C ASP A 494 -11.17 36.44 22.93
N LEU A 495 -10.36 37.22 22.19
CA LEU A 495 -10.36 37.21 20.73
C LEU A 495 -10.14 35.80 20.15
N CYS A 496 -10.89 35.42 19.11
CA CYS A 496 -10.88 34.08 18.51
C CYS A 496 -11.46 32.96 19.40
N LYS A 497 -12.29 33.30 20.41
CA LYS A 497 -13.10 32.28 21.10
C LYS A 497 -13.94 31.49 20.11
N SER A 498 -13.93 30.16 20.25
CA SER A 498 -14.53 29.23 19.31
C SER A 498 -15.56 28.32 19.97
N VAL A 499 -16.60 27.97 19.21
CA VAL A 499 -17.63 26.98 19.56
C VAL A 499 -17.83 26.00 18.41
N VAL A 500 -17.93 24.71 18.72
CA VAL A 500 -18.29 23.66 17.75
C VAL A 500 -19.80 23.56 17.64
N TRP A 501 -20.34 23.60 16.43
CA TRP A 501 -21.76 23.39 16.17
C TRP A 501 -22.07 21.90 16.02
N LEU A 502 -22.93 21.35 16.88
CA LEU A 502 -23.33 19.93 16.90
C LEU A 502 -24.85 19.75 16.70
N GLY A 503 -25.55 20.81 16.28
CA GLY A 503 -26.99 20.74 16.07
C GLY A 503 -27.36 20.00 14.79
N LYS A 504 -28.58 19.45 14.76
CA LYS A 504 -29.10 18.68 13.61
C LYS A 504 -29.37 19.55 12.38
N GLU A 505 -29.67 20.83 12.59
CA GLU A 505 -29.95 21.80 11.53
C GLU A 505 -28.76 22.73 11.29
N GLN A 506 -28.67 23.33 10.10
CA GLN A 506 -27.66 24.34 9.82
C GLN A 506 -27.91 25.62 10.63
N CYS A 507 -26.86 26.21 11.19
CA CYS A 507 -26.94 27.39 12.05
C CYS A 507 -26.45 28.65 11.33
N CYS A 508 -27.24 29.72 11.29
CA CYS A 508 -26.87 31.01 10.68
C CYS A 508 -25.84 31.79 11.52
N ILE A 509 -24.82 32.37 10.87
CA ILE A 509 -23.65 32.95 11.55
C ILE A 509 -23.45 34.44 11.22
N SER A 510 -23.18 35.25 12.24
CA SER A 510 -22.99 36.70 12.09
C SER A 510 -21.69 37.13 11.41
N GLY A 511 -21.68 38.36 10.88
CA GLY A 511 -20.57 38.90 10.06
C GLY A 511 -19.21 39.06 10.74
N ASP A 512 -19.19 39.23 12.06
CA ASP A 512 -17.96 39.30 12.86
C ASP A 512 -17.51 37.92 13.39
N SER A 513 -18.09 36.84 12.86
CA SER A 513 -17.66 35.46 13.09
C SER A 513 -17.12 34.81 11.81
N LEU A 514 -16.28 33.80 11.99
CA LEU A 514 -15.84 32.87 10.96
C LEU A 514 -16.43 31.49 11.20
N VAL A 515 -16.67 30.76 10.12
CA VAL A 515 -16.99 29.34 10.10
C VAL A 515 -15.77 28.62 9.55
N LEU A 516 -15.32 27.60 10.28
CA LEU A 516 -14.25 26.71 9.86
C LEU A 516 -14.90 25.37 9.51
N THR A 517 -15.03 25.10 8.21
CA THR A 517 -15.51 23.81 7.72
C THR A 517 -14.31 22.90 7.49
N HIS A 518 -14.38 21.66 7.94
CA HIS A 518 -13.22 20.76 7.98
C HIS A 518 -13.62 19.28 7.99
N GLU A 519 -12.64 18.42 7.71
CA GLU A 519 -12.75 16.96 7.89
C GLU A 519 -12.07 16.45 9.17
N GLN A 520 -11.62 17.37 10.02
CA GLN A 520 -10.95 17.08 11.30
C GLN A 520 -11.96 16.90 12.44
N SER A 521 -11.49 16.64 13.67
CA SER A 521 -12.35 16.72 14.85
C SER A 521 -12.56 18.18 15.25
N GLY A 522 -13.79 18.68 15.15
CA GLY A 522 -14.12 20.08 15.50
C GLY A 522 -13.81 20.40 16.95
N LYS A 523 -14.05 19.45 17.86
CA LYS A 523 -13.67 19.59 19.28
C LYS A 523 -12.17 19.69 19.47
N TYR A 524 -11.38 18.88 18.75
CA TYR A 524 -9.92 18.99 18.79
C TYR A 524 -9.44 20.37 18.33
N LEU A 525 -9.97 20.87 17.22
CA LEU A 525 -9.63 22.21 16.72
C LEU A 525 -10.02 23.31 17.73
N ALA A 526 -11.20 23.21 18.33
CA ALA A 526 -11.64 24.15 19.35
C ALA A 526 -10.75 24.12 20.62
N TYR A 527 -10.28 22.95 21.06
CA TYR A 527 -9.29 22.85 22.13
C TYR A 527 -7.91 23.38 21.71
N ALA A 528 -7.47 23.09 20.49
CA ALA A 528 -6.20 23.58 19.96
C ALA A 528 -6.15 25.12 19.93
N MET A 529 -7.27 25.76 19.61
CA MET A 529 -7.43 27.23 19.63
C MET A 529 -7.39 27.87 21.03
N ARG A 530 -7.46 27.05 22.10
CA ARG A 530 -7.35 27.51 23.49
C ARG A 530 -5.96 27.29 24.08
N THR A 531 -5.00 26.78 23.31
CA THR A 531 -3.65 26.51 23.78
C THR A 531 -2.77 27.77 23.76
N ASP A 532 -1.82 27.87 24.69
CA ASP A 532 -0.86 28.99 24.75
C ASP A 532 -0.09 29.20 23.44
N ASP A 533 0.24 28.12 22.70
CA ASP A 533 0.93 28.21 21.42
C ASP A 533 0.06 28.92 20.37
N PHE A 534 -1.23 28.60 20.32
CA PHE A 534 -2.19 29.31 19.47
C PHE A 534 -2.32 30.78 19.87
N HIS A 535 -2.47 31.06 21.18
CA HIS A 535 -2.60 32.44 21.69
C HIS A 535 -1.36 33.30 21.34
N LYS A 536 -0.14 32.77 21.54
CA LYS A 536 1.11 33.45 21.17
C LYS A 536 1.24 33.76 19.68
N GLN A 537 0.72 32.89 18.82
CA GLN A 537 0.68 33.13 17.37
C GLN A 537 -0.39 34.17 17.03
N LYS A 538 -1.58 34.06 17.63
CA LYS A 538 -2.72 34.97 17.45
C LYS A 538 -2.34 36.42 17.78
N GLU A 539 -1.69 36.66 18.92
CA GLU A 539 -1.30 38.01 19.39
C GLU A 539 -0.52 38.81 18.33
N LYS A 540 0.37 38.14 17.59
CA LYS A 540 1.18 38.76 16.53
C LYS A 540 0.38 39.14 15.29
N LEU A 541 -0.87 38.67 15.19
CA LEU A 541 -1.74 38.80 14.02
C LEU A 541 -2.99 39.66 14.31
N ILE A 542 -3.09 40.21 15.53
CA ILE A 542 -4.19 41.08 15.95
C ILE A 542 -4.08 42.44 15.26
N THR A 543 -5.23 42.97 14.87
CA THR A 543 -5.38 44.31 14.28
C THR A 543 -6.45 45.10 15.02
N GLY A 544 -6.44 46.43 14.87
CA GLY A 544 -7.42 47.32 15.48
C GLY A 544 -7.04 47.81 16.89
N THR A 545 -7.32 49.10 17.14
CA THR A 545 -6.89 49.80 18.37
C THR A 545 -7.98 49.83 19.45
N LYS A 546 -9.24 50.10 19.08
CA LYS A 546 -10.38 50.16 20.02
C LYS A 546 -11.18 48.86 20.09
N VAL A 547 -11.26 48.14 18.97
CA VAL A 547 -11.88 46.82 18.86
C VAL A 547 -10.84 45.93 18.20
N ARG A 548 -10.43 44.87 18.90
CA ARG A 548 -9.41 43.93 18.46
C ARG A 548 -10.02 42.98 17.44
N ARG A 549 -9.29 42.69 16.37
CA ARG A 549 -9.78 41.90 15.24
C ARG A 549 -8.70 40.97 14.68
N VAL A 550 -9.12 39.79 14.24
CA VAL A 550 -8.30 38.89 13.42
C VAL A 550 -9.01 38.67 12.08
N SER A 551 -8.31 38.94 10.97
CA SER A 551 -8.85 38.71 9.64
C SER A 551 -8.88 37.20 9.30
N PRO A 552 -9.71 36.75 8.35
CA PRO A 552 -9.70 35.36 7.89
C PRO A 552 -8.31 34.92 7.42
N ALA A 553 -7.64 35.76 6.61
CA ALA A 553 -6.29 35.49 6.11
C ALA A 553 -5.25 35.36 7.22
N ASN A 554 -5.37 36.16 8.29
CA ASN A 554 -4.49 36.05 9.44
C ASN A 554 -4.77 34.77 10.24
N LEU A 555 -6.04 34.45 10.49
CA LEU A 555 -6.43 33.23 11.20
C LEU A 555 -5.94 31.97 10.47
N SER A 556 -6.05 31.94 9.14
CA SER A 556 -5.59 30.84 8.28
C SER A 556 -4.09 30.55 8.39
N ARG A 557 -3.27 31.53 8.77
CA ARG A 557 -1.80 31.38 8.88
C ARG A 557 -1.32 30.83 10.22
N ILE A 558 -2.19 30.74 11.22
CA ILE A 558 -1.82 30.17 12.52
C ILE A 558 -1.55 28.67 12.35
N GLN A 559 -0.44 28.20 12.91
CA GLN A 559 -0.01 26.81 12.83
C GLN A 559 -0.51 26.01 14.02
N LEU A 560 -0.99 24.80 13.78
CA LEU A 560 -1.42 23.85 14.79
C LEU A 560 -0.66 22.53 14.62
N ILE A 561 -0.44 21.83 15.73
CA ILE A 561 -0.05 20.42 15.67
C ILE A 561 -1.27 19.63 15.19
N LEU A 562 -1.12 18.76 14.19
CA LEU A 562 -2.23 17.95 13.68
C LEU A 562 -1.90 16.45 13.76
N PRO A 563 -2.36 15.75 14.81
CA PRO A 563 -2.27 14.30 14.89
C PRO A 563 -3.34 13.64 13.99
N PRO A 564 -3.30 12.31 13.79
CA PRO A 564 -4.30 11.58 13.03
C PRO A 564 -5.72 11.70 13.62
N LEU A 565 -6.77 11.61 12.81
CA LEU A 565 -8.16 11.88 13.21
C LEU A 565 -8.64 11.03 14.41
N ASP A 566 -8.24 9.77 14.49
CA ASP A 566 -8.54 8.88 15.62
C ASP A 566 -7.88 9.37 16.91
N GLN A 567 -6.63 9.84 16.84
CA GLN A 567 -5.95 10.46 17.97
C GLN A 567 -6.56 11.81 18.33
N GLN A 568 -6.95 12.63 17.35
CA GLN A 568 -7.68 13.89 17.60
C GLN A 568 -8.97 13.62 18.39
N LYS A 569 -9.76 12.62 17.98
CA LYS A 569 -10.99 12.20 18.68
C LYS A 569 -10.69 11.68 20.08
N HIS A 570 -9.62 10.89 20.24
CA HIS A 570 -9.20 10.38 21.54
C HIS A 570 -8.76 11.50 22.50
N ILE A 571 -7.91 12.42 22.04
CA ILE A 571 -7.46 13.60 22.79
C ILE A 571 -8.68 14.45 23.19
N ALA A 572 -9.57 14.76 22.23
CA ALA A 572 -10.78 15.53 22.52
C ALA A 572 -11.67 14.83 23.55
N SER A 573 -11.81 13.50 23.49
CA SER A 573 -12.59 12.75 24.49
C SER A 573 -11.96 12.78 25.88
N ILE A 574 -10.63 12.79 25.99
CA ILE A 574 -9.93 12.92 27.27
C ILE A 574 -10.14 14.33 27.84
N LEU A 575 -9.98 15.35 27.01
CA LEU A 575 -10.16 16.75 27.40
C LEU A 575 -11.60 17.04 27.80
N ASP A 576 -12.60 16.49 27.08
CA ASP A 576 -14.02 16.59 27.46
C ASP A 576 -14.29 15.98 28.84
N ARG A 577 -13.66 14.85 29.17
CA ARG A 577 -13.79 14.24 30.51
C ARG A 577 -13.22 15.17 31.58
N PHE A 578 -12.06 15.79 31.32
CA PHE A 578 -11.48 16.76 32.26
C PHE A 578 -12.31 18.05 32.38
N ASP A 579 -12.84 18.58 31.28
CA ASP A 579 -13.71 19.77 31.27
C ASP A 579 -15.00 19.50 32.07
N THR A 580 -15.63 18.33 31.85
CA THR A 580 -16.81 17.88 32.62
C THR A 580 -16.50 17.77 34.11
N LEU A 581 -15.37 17.14 34.48
CA LEU A 581 -14.93 16.97 35.87
C LEU A 581 -14.56 18.29 36.58
N THR A 582 -14.30 19.36 35.83
CA THR A 582 -13.84 20.65 36.38
C THR A 582 -14.92 21.74 36.36
N THR A 583 -16.02 21.54 35.63
CA THR A 583 -17.10 22.54 35.46
C THR A 583 -18.47 22.10 35.98
N ASP A 584 -18.69 20.81 36.25
CA ASP A 584 -19.96 20.29 36.79
C ASP A 584 -19.96 20.22 38.33
N LEU A 585 -20.78 21.08 38.97
CA LEU A 585 -20.98 21.15 40.42
C LEU A 585 -21.74 19.93 41.03
N SER A 586 -22.21 18.99 40.21
CA SER A 586 -22.94 17.79 40.66
C SER A 586 -22.10 16.50 40.68
N GLN A 587 -20.87 16.53 40.14
CA GLN A 587 -19.98 15.37 39.93
C GLN A 587 -18.57 15.63 40.51
N GLY A 588 -18.47 16.27 41.69
CA GLY A 588 -17.20 16.62 42.33
C GLY A 588 -16.57 15.54 43.24
N LEU A 589 -15.23 15.59 43.35
CA LEU A 589 -14.32 14.65 44.04
C LEU A 589 -14.61 14.22 45.50
N PRO A 590 -15.34 14.95 46.38
CA PRO A 590 -15.49 14.50 47.78
C PRO A 590 -16.43 13.29 47.99
N ALA A 591 -17.49 13.16 47.19
CA ALA A 591 -18.50 12.09 47.37
C ALA A 591 -18.09 10.75 46.71
N GLU A 592 -17.31 10.80 45.62
CA GLU A 592 -16.84 9.61 44.91
C GLU A 592 -15.73 8.88 45.68
N ILE A 593 -14.88 9.60 46.43
CA ILE A 593 -13.82 8.98 47.25
C ILE A 593 -14.42 8.10 48.36
N GLU A 594 -15.47 8.58 49.06
CA GLU A 594 -16.12 7.83 50.15
C GLU A 594 -16.87 6.58 49.65
N GLN A 595 -17.52 6.65 48.49
CA GLN A 595 -18.20 5.49 47.87
C GLN A 595 -17.21 4.45 47.33
N ARG A 596 -16.11 4.89 46.69
CA ARG A 596 -15.07 4.00 46.16
C ARG A 596 -14.28 3.32 47.28
N GLN A 597 -14.05 3.98 48.41
CA GLN A 597 -13.45 3.36 49.60
C GLN A 597 -14.36 2.28 50.20
N LYS A 598 -15.66 2.54 50.33
CA LYS A 598 -16.63 1.52 50.81
C LYS A 598 -16.76 0.32 49.87
N GLN A 599 -16.72 0.53 48.54
CA GLN A 599 -16.71 -0.56 47.55
C GLN A 599 -15.39 -1.34 47.54
N TYR A 600 -14.24 -0.67 47.66
CA TYR A 600 -12.93 -1.31 47.75
C TYR A 600 -12.81 -2.16 49.01
N GLU A 601 -13.23 -1.65 50.17
CA GLU A 601 -13.24 -2.40 51.43
C GLU A 601 -14.18 -3.61 51.37
N TYR A 602 -15.38 -3.45 50.80
CA TYR A 602 -16.32 -4.55 50.58
C TYR A 602 -15.76 -5.67 49.69
N TRP A 603 -15.16 -5.34 48.53
CA TRP A 603 -14.58 -6.34 47.63
C TRP A 603 -13.27 -6.94 48.14
N ARG A 604 -12.44 -6.16 48.87
CA ARG A 604 -11.25 -6.65 49.56
C ARG A 604 -11.61 -7.72 50.60
N ASP A 605 -12.66 -7.48 51.39
CA ASP A 605 -13.04 -8.37 52.50
C ASP A 605 -13.80 -9.62 52.01
N GLN A 606 -14.52 -9.53 50.88
CA GLN A 606 -15.17 -10.68 50.22
C GLN A 606 -14.20 -11.59 49.43
N LEU A 607 -13.09 -11.05 48.90
CA LEU A 607 -12.11 -11.81 48.10
C LEU A 607 -10.98 -12.43 48.94
N LEU A 608 -10.94 -12.15 50.25
CA LEU A 608 -9.92 -12.65 51.19
C LEU A 608 -10.52 -13.48 52.35
N GLN A 609 -11.78 -13.88 52.23
CA GLN A 609 -12.43 -14.86 53.09
C GLN A 609 -12.80 -16.06 52.23
N PHE A 610 -12.22 -17.22 52.52
CA PHE A 610 -12.60 -18.50 51.91
C PHE A 610 -13.92 -18.98 52.47
#